data_AF-A0A2D6YTM3-F1
#
_entry.id   AF-A0A2D6YTM3-F1
#
_cell.length_a   1.000
_cell.length_b   1.000
_cell.length_c   1.000
_cell.angle_alpha   90.00
_cell.angle_beta   90.00
_cell.angle_gamma   90.00
#
_symmetry.space_group_name_H-M   'P 1'
#
loop_
_entity.id
_entity.type
_entity.pdbx_description
1 polymer ?
#
loop_
_entity_poly.entity_id
_entity_poly.type
_entity_poly.pdbx_seq_one_letter_code
_entity_poly.pdbx_strand_id
1 'polypeptide(L)'
;MFTGNSTGFNGGGIRNDNSIPTLVNCTFTGNSARDGGGIYNLGSSPALFDCTFTENSAGLRGGGMYNGGSYATLTDCTLVGNSSLDDGGGNNGGGMYNDSGSTSLVDCDICGNSPTQINSSFNDGGGNCVATSCDDCFPSCDSFPTDLDLNGITDGGDLGVFFVYWGECLVEDCPADFNDDEVVDGIGLGILFSAWGPCQ
;
A
#
# COMPACT_ATOMS: atom_id res chain seq x y z
N MET A 1 8.66 2.88 15.31
CA MET A 1 7.22 3.23 15.32
C MET A 1 7.09 4.68 15.76
N PHE A 2 6.41 5.50 14.96
CA PHE A 2 6.13 6.91 15.21
C PHE A 2 4.61 7.08 15.18
N THR A 3 4.00 7.35 16.34
CA THR A 3 2.54 7.33 16.45
C THR A 3 2.01 8.54 17.19
N GLY A 4 0.98 9.20 16.63
CA GLY A 4 0.26 10.28 17.30
C GLY A 4 1.09 11.56 17.54
N ASN A 5 2.21 11.74 16.86
CA ASN A 5 3.03 12.94 17.00
C ASN A 5 2.36 14.11 16.28
N SER A 6 2.30 15.29 16.91
CA SER A 6 1.64 16.47 16.34
C SER A 6 2.51 17.72 16.49
N THR A 7 2.68 18.47 15.40
CA THR A 7 3.44 19.72 15.37
C THR A 7 2.81 20.73 14.42
N GLY A 8 2.92 22.02 14.74
CA GLY A 8 2.54 23.10 13.81
C GLY A 8 3.57 23.37 12.71
N PHE A 9 4.69 22.66 12.73
CA PHE A 9 5.78 22.74 11.74
C PHE A 9 5.82 21.48 10.87
N ASN A 10 6.96 21.18 10.26
CA ASN A 10 7.08 20.10 9.26
C ASN A 10 7.59 18.80 9.89
N GLY A 11 7.10 17.66 9.38
CA GLY A 11 7.54 16.32 9.77
C GLY A 11 6.95 15.88 11.10
N GLY A 12 5.75 15.29 11.06
CA GLY A 12 5.05 14.86 12.29
C GLY A 12 5.78 13.70 12.96
N GLY A 13 6.17 12.67 12.20
CA GLY A 13 7.02 11.59 12.68
C GLY A 13 8.51 11.92 12.57
N ILE A 14 8.98 12.26 11.36
CA ILE A 14 10.39 12.58 11.08
C ILE A 14 10.51 13.81 10.20
N ARG A 15 11.51 14.64 10.50
CA ARG A 15 11.99 15.70 9.62
C ARG A 15 13.44 15.43 9.21
N ASN A 16 13.65 15.29 7.91
CA ASN A 16 14.93 15.11 7.25
C ASN A 16 15.32 16.39 6.50
N ASP A 17 16.52 16.90 6.75
CA ASP A 17 17.02 18.15 6.18
C ASP A 17 18.45 17.92 5.69
N ASN A 18 18.65 17.95 4.37
CA ASN A 18 19.93 17.66 3.70
C ASN A 18 20.58 16.35 4.17
N SER A 19 19.81 15.26 4.14
CA SER A 19 20.20 13.98 4.76
C SER A 19 19.88 12.77 3.88
N ILE A 20 20.44 11.60 4.24
CA ILE A 20 20.30 10.33 3.50
C ILE A 20 19.91 9.20 4.47
N PRO A 21 18.75 9.27 5.12
CA PRO A 21 18.36 8.25 6.09
C PRO A 21 17.90 6.96 5.39
N THR A 22 18.16 5.83 6.03
CA THR A 22 17.57 4.54 5.66
C THR A 22 16.59 4.12 6.74
N LEU A 23 15.35 3.83 6.35
CA LEU A 23 14.30 3.34 7.23
C LEU A 23 13.87 1.96 6.76
N VAL A 24 13.80 1.03 7.70
CA VAL A 24 13.45 -0.36 7.46
C VAL A 24 12.41 -0.74 8.50
N ASN A 25 11.29 -1.35 8.09
CA ASN A 25 10.25 -1.86 8.98
C ASN A 25 9.73 -0.79 9.95
N CYS A 26 9.51 0.42 9.42
CA CYS A 26 9.07 1.58 10.20
C CYS A 26 7.60 1.88 9.95
N THR A 27 6.84 2.00 11.03
CA THR A 27 5.43 2.41 11.01
C THR A 27 5.26 3.86 11.44
N PHE A 28 4.49 4.63 10.65
CA PHE A 28 4.07 6.00 10.90
C PHE A 28 2.54 6.03 10.95
N THR A 29 1.95 6.25 12.13
CA THR A 29 0.49 6.21 12.28
C THR A 29 -0.06 7.44 12.99
N GLY A 30 -1.08 8.07 12.42
CA GLY A 30 -1.80 9.15 13.10
C GLY A 30 -0.92 10.37 13.42
N ASN A 31 0.18 10.58 12.71
CA ASN A 31 1.03 11.75 12.92
C ASN A 31 0.47 12.95 12.16
N SER A 32 0.71 14.16 12.68
CA SER A 32 0.16 15.40 12.14
C SER A 32 1.20 16.51 12.09
N ALA A 33 1.27 17.20 10.94
CA ALA A 33 2.19 18.31 10.72
C ALA A 33 1.60 19.35 9.78
N ARG A 34 2.31 20.46 9.53
CA ARG A 34 1.99 21.40 8.45
C ARG A 34 2.29 20.79 7.08
N ASP A 35 3.49 20.27 6.89
CA ASP A 35 3.90 19.53 5.68
C ASP A 35 4.55 18.21 6.13
N GLY A 36 4.25 17.10 5.44
CA GLY A 36 4.79 15.78 5.77
C GLY A 36 4.26 15.24 7.10
N GLY A 37 2.99 14.82 7.14
CA GLY A 37 2.36 14.31 8.37
C GLY A 37 3.14 13.15 8.97
N GLY A 38 3.51 12.15 8.16
CA GLY A 38 4.45 11.11 8.55
C GLY A 38 5.91 11.59 8.48
N ILE A 39 6.40 11.87 7.26
CA ILE A 39 7.78 12.31 7.03
C ILE A 39 7.83 13.57 6.17
N TYR A 40 8.70 14.50 6.56
CA TYR A 40 9.09 15.64 5.74
C TYR A 40 10.55 15.51 5.31
N ASN A 41 10.81 15.55 4.01
CA ASN A 41 12.14 15.51 3.41
C ASN A 41 12.43 16.83 2.68
N LEU A 42 13.54 17.49 3.00
CA LEU A 42 14.03 18.66 2.30
C LEU A 42 15.48 18.44 1.86
N GLY A 43 15.76 18.57 0.56
CA GLY A 43 17.09 18.36 -0.02
C GLY A 43 17.70 16.99 0.34
N SER A 44 16.86 15.96 0.51
CA SER A 44 17.26 14.69 1.12
C SER A 44 17.07 13.50 0.17
N SER A 45 17.69 12.38 0.49
CA SER A 45 17.58 11.12 -0.26
C SER A 45 17.23 9.95 0.67
N PRO A 46 16.02 9.92 1.24
CA PRO A 46 15.61 8.85 2.12
C PRO A 46 15.37 7.55 1.33
N ALA A 47 15.83 6.42 1.88
CA ALA A 47 15.52 5.08 1.38
C ALA A 47 14.64 4.35 2.39
N LEU A 48 13.45 3.92 1.96
CA LEU A 48 12.46 3.24 2.80
C LEU A 48 12.21 1.85 2.26
N PHE A 49 12.25 0.87 3.16
CA PHE A 49 11.97 -0.53 2.87
C PHE A 49 10.94 -1.03 3.88
N ASP A 50 9.87 -1.66 3.40
CA ASP A 50 8.85 -2.27 4.28
C ASP A 50 8.32 -1.25 5.32
N CYS A 51 7.96 -0.06 4.86
CA CYS A 51 7.49 1.03 5.73
C CYS A 51 6.00 1.30 5.51
N THR A 52 5.28 1.51 6.60
CA THR A 52 3.83 1.72 6.58
C THR A 52 3.48 3.13 7.07
N PHE A 53 2.65 3.84 6.32
CA PHE A 53 2.09 5.14 6.66
C PHE A 53 0.58 5.05 6.69
N THR A 54 0.00 5.16 7.87
CA THR A 54 -1.46 5.08 8.05
C THR A 54 -2.01 6.31 8.76
N GLU A 55 -3.10 6.87 8.22
CA GLU A 55 -3.86 7.94 8.88
C GLU A 55 -3.02 9.17 9.29
N ASN A 56 -1.89 9.43 8.61
CA ASN A 56 -1.11 10.64 8.86
C ASN A 56 -1.79 11.83 8.17
N SER A 57 -1.69 13.01 8.78
CA SER A 57 -2.35 14.22 8.31
C SER A 57 -1.38 15.39 8.13
N ALA A 58 -1.54 16.14 7.05
CA ALA A 58 -0.82 17.38 6.82
C ALA A 58 -1.78 18.56 6.69
N GLY A 59 -1.51 19.66 7.39
CA GLY A 59 -2.28 20.89 7.27
C GLY A 59 -2.09 21.60 5.93
N LEU A 60 -1.12 21.20 5.12
CA LEU A 60 -0.86 21.76 3.79
C LEU A 60 -0.56 20.68 2.76
N ARG A 61 0.58 19.98 2.82
CA ARG A 61 1.00 19.02 1.76
C ARG A 61 1.61 17.74 2.32
N GLY A 62 1.40 16.62 1.61
CA GLY A 62 2.06 15.35 1.90
C GLY A 62 1.58 14.75 3.22
N GLY A 63 0.35 14.23 3.26
CA GLY A 63 -0.20 13.63 4.49
C GLY A 63 0.67 12.50 5.03
N GLY A 64 1.03 11.55 4.17
CA GLY A 64 2.02 10.51 4.48
C GLY A 64 3.44 11.06 4.41
N MET A 65 3.82 11.60 3.24
CA MET A 65 5.18 12.06 2.97
C MET A 65 5.23 13.33 2.12
N TYR A 66 6.08 14.28 2.50
CA TYR A 66 6.46 15.42 1.66
C TYR A 66 7.93 15.30 1.23
N ASN A 67 8.20 15.51 -0.05
CA ASN A 67 9.53 15.48 -0.66
C ASN A 67 9.82 16.79 -1.38
N GLY A 68 10.56 17.70 -0.75
CA GLY A 68 11.01 18.96 -1.35
C GLY A 68 12.47 18.90 -1.77
N GLY A 69 12.80 19.12 -3.05
CA GLY A 69 14.18 19.05 -3.53
C GLY A 69 14.82 17.68 -3.33
N SER A 70 14.02 16.61 -3.21
CA SER A 70 14.43 15.33 -2.63
C SER A 70 14.33 14.16 -3.62
N TYR A 71 15.12 13.10 -3.36
CA TYR A 71 15.19 11.88 -4.17
C TYR A 71 14.85 10.66 -3.31
N ALA A 72 13.57 10.54 -2.93
CA ALA A 72 13.12 9.43 -2.10
C ALA A 72 13.05 8.12 -2.89
N THR A 73 13.39 7.01 -2.26
CA THR A 73 13.18 5.67 -2.80
C THR A 73 12.36 4.87 -1.81
N LEU A 74 11.23 4.35 -2.27
CA LEU A 74 10.36 3.48 -1.48
C LEU A 74 10.29 2.12 -2.18
N THR A 75 10.45 1.06 -1.40
CA THR A 75 10.30 -0.33 -1.82
C THR A 75 9.46 -1.06 -0.80
N ASP A 76 8.48 -1.84 -1.26
CA ASP A 76 7.56 -2.60 -0.39
C ASP A 76 6.87 -1.69 0.66
N CYS A 77 6.50 -0.46 0.28
CA CYS A 77 5.93 0.51 1.23
C CYS A 77 4.43 0.68 1.03
N THR A 78 3.72 0.85 2.13
CA THR A 78 2.26 1.03 2.14
C THR A 78 1.92 2.42 2.66
N LEU A 79 1.17 3.21 1.89
CA LEU A 79 0.66 4.52 2.27
C LEU A 79 -0.87 4.53 2.14
N VAL A 80 -1.56 4.42 3.27
CA VAL A 80 -3.01 4.24 3.31
C VAL A 80 -3.71 5.28 4.18
N GLY A 81 -4.82 5.83 3.70
CA GLY A 81 -5.69 6.68 4.51
C GLY A 81 -5.04 7.98 4.99
N ASN A 82 -3.93 8.40 4.39
CA ASN A 82 -3.25 9.64 4.75
C ASN A 82 -3.96 10.82 4.09
N SER A 83 -3.93 11.96 4.76
CA SER A 83 -4.70 13.14 4.37
C SER A 83 -3.86 14.40 4.35
N SER A 84 -4.15 15.30 3.41
CA SER A 84 -3.67 16.69 3.47
C SER A 84 -4.85 17.65 3.34
N LEU A 85 -4.62 18.95 3.60
CA LEU A 85 -5.65 19.96 3.38
C LEU A 85 -6.12 19.95 1.92
N ASP A 86 -7.44 19.95 1.74
CA ASP A 86 -8.11 20.21 0.46
C ASP A 86 -8.60 21.67 0.47
N ASP A 87 -7.85 22.56 -0.16
CA ASP A 87 -8.20 23.99 -0.27
C ASP A 87 -8.94 24.32 -1.58
N GLY A 88 -9.38 23.30 -2.32
CA GLY A 88 -10.08 23.44 -3.60
C GLY A 88 -9.21 24.01 -4.74
N GLY A 89 -7.91 24.20 -4.51
CA GLY A 89 -6.97 24.85 -5.43
C GLY A 89 -5.82 23.97 -5.93
N GLY A 90 -5.55 22.81 -5.31
CA GLY A 90 -4.46 21.95 -5.76
C GLY A 90 -4.44 20.55 -5.15
N ASN A 91 -3.88 19.61 -5.91
CA ASN A 91 -3.57 18.26 -5.46
C ASN A 91 -2.47 18.33 -4.38
N ASN A 92 -2.82 18.33 -3.11
CA ASN A 92 -1.83 18.46 -2.04
C ASN A 92 -1.16 17.15 -1.60
N GLY A 93 -1.52 16.03 -2.25
CA GLY A 93 -0.87 14.74 -2.03
C GLY A 93 -1.16 14.20 -0.65
N GLY A 94 -2.33 13.58 -0.47
CA GLY A 94 -2.69 12.91 0.78
C GLY A 94 -1.70 11.83 1.15
N GLY A 95 -1.33 10.97 0.21
CA GLY A 95 -0.29 9.96 0.41
C GLY A 95 1.08 10.61 0.35
N MET A 96 1.40 11.23 -0.79
CA MET A 96 2.71 11.82 -1.02
C MET A 96 2.65 13.13 -1.83
N TYR A 97 3.50 14.10 -1.50
CA TYR A 97 3.70 15.31 -2.28
C TYR A 97 5.16 15.44 -2.72
N ASN A 98 5.40 15.51 -4.03
CA ASN A 98 6.75 15.65 -4.60
C ASN A 98 6.94 17.07 -5.18
N ASP A 99 7.69 17.89 -4.47
CA ASP A 99 8.00 19.29 -4.80
C ASP A 99 9.42 19.41 -5.36
N SER A 100 9.59 19.38 -6.67
CA SER A 100 10.89 19.41 -7.36
C SER A 100 11.84 18.30 -6.87
N GLY A 101 11.92 17.20 -7.59
CA GLY A 101 12.67 16.03 -7.15
C GLY A 101 12.31 14.82 -7.98
N SER A 102 12.78 13.64 -7.57
CA SER A 102 12.46 12.39 -8.25
C SER A 102 12.29 11.30 -7.22
N THR A 103 11.04 10.98 -6.91
CA THR A 103 10.72 9.85 -6.03
C THR A 103 10.60 8.59 -6.88
N SER A 104 11.22 7.50 -6.45
CA SER A 104 11.10 6.19 -7.08
C SER A 104 10.28 5.27 -6.20
N LEU A 105 9.33 4.57 -6.81
CA LEU A 105 8.47 3.59 -6.13
C LEU A 105 8.68 2.22 -6.78
N VAL A 106 8.77 1.17 -5.97
CA VAL A 106 8.82 -0.23 -6.39
C VAL A 106 7.94 -1.01 -5.42
N ASP A 107 7.03 -1.84 -5.92
CA ASP A 107 6.20 -2.73 -5.10
C ASP A 107 5.47 -1.98 -3.95
N CYS A 108 5.00 -0.75 -4.19
CA CYS A 108 4.34 0.08 -3.19
C CYS A 108 2.83 0.15 -3.37
N ASP A 109 2.09 0.11 -2.26
CA ASP A 109 0.64 0.30 -2.22
C ASP A 109 0.30 1.69 -1.69
N ILE A 110 -0.33 2.52 -2.54
CA ILE A 110 -0.69 3.90 -2.21
C ILE A 110 -2.16 4.13 -2.53
N CYS A 111 -3.00 3.99 -1.51
CA CYS A 111 -4.45 3.99 -1.68
C CYS A 111 -5.23 4.66 -0.54
N GLY A 112 -6.49 5.03 -0.80
CA GLY A 112 -7.36 5.61 0.22
C GLY A 112 -6.89 6.99 0.74
N ASN A 113 -5.90 7.62 0.12
CA ASN A 113 -5.40 8.91 0.55
C ASN A 113 -6.19 10.08 -0.06
N SER A 114 -6.25 11.22 0.63
CA SER A 114 -7.04 12.39 0.25
C SER A 114 -6.24 13.70 0.36
N PRO A 115 -6.34 14.65 -0.59
CA PRO A 115 -7.26 14.67 -1.73
C PRO A 115 -6.78 13.82 -2.92
N THR A 116 -5.50 13.44 -2.97
CA THR A 116 -4.93 12.57 -4.01
C THR A 116 -3.92 11.60 -3.42
N GLN A 117 -3.67 10.47 -4.09
CA GLN A 117 -2.66 9.50 -3.68
C GLN A 117 -1.26 10.11 -3.68
N ILE A 118 -0.87 10.65 -4.83
CA ILE A 118 0.42 11.30 -5.03
C ILE A 118 0.18 12.62 -5.76
N ASN A 119 0.84 13.68 -5.33
CA ASN A 119 1.00 14.88 -6.14
C ASN A 119 2.33 14.86 -6.89
N SER A 120 2.26 15.21 -8.17
CA SER A 120 3.35 15.19 -9.16
C SER A 120 3.82 13.78 -9.53
N SER A 121 4.54 13.67 -10.65
CA SER A 121 5.03 12.39 -11.17
C SER A 121 6.05 11.73 -10.24
N PHE A 122 6.14 10.41 -10.30
CA PHE A 122 7.18 9.60 -9.70
C PHE A 122 7.82 8.69 -10.76
N ASN A 123 8.99 8.14 -10.47
CA ASN A 123 9.59 7.09 -11.28
C ASN A 123 8.99 5.75 -10.85
N ASP A 124 8.27 5.12 -11.76
CA ASP A 124 7.73 3.78 -11.55
C ASP A 124 8.82 2.73 -11.83
N GLY A 125 9.22 2.01 -10.81
CA GLY A 125 10.14 0.87 -10.92
C GLY A 125 9.45 -0.49 -11.03
N GLY A 126 8.10 -0.53 -11.10
CA GLY A 126 7.29 -1.74 -11.22
C GLY A 126 6.55 -2.12 -9.94
N GLY A 127 5.46 -2.87 -10.08
CA GLY A 127 4.68 -3.48 -9.00
C GLY A 127 3.93 -2.51 -8.07
N ASN A 128 3.88 -1.22 -8.41
CA ASN A 128 3.18 -0.24 -7.60
C ASN A 128 1.67 -0.25 -7.85
N CYS A 129 0.88 -0.23 -6.79
CA CYS A 129 -0.51 0.17 -6.86
C CYS A 129 -0.70 1.62 -6.40
N VAL A 130 -1.34 2.44 -7.24
CA VAL A 130 -1.76 3.81 -6.88
C VAL A 130 -3.23 3.99 -7.21
N ALA A 131 -4.10 3.84 -6.22
CA ALA A 131 -5.55 3.79 -6.45
C ALA A 131 -6.36 4.60 -5.44
N THR A 132 -7.63 4.90 -5.77
CA THR A 132 -8.46 5.72 -4.88
C THR A 132 -9.01 4.89 -3.73
N SER A 133 -9.57 3.70 -4.01
CA SER A 133 -9.86 2.71 -2.98
C SER A 133 -8.63 1.81 -2.77
N CYS A 134 -8.48 1.27 -1.56
CA CYS A 134 -7.50 0.21 -1.34
C CYS A 134 -7.95 -1.13 -1.90
N ASP A 135 -9.25 -1.33 -2.06
CA ASP A 135 -9.80 -2.51 -2.74
C ASP A 135 -9.40 -2.55 -4.23
N ASP A 136 -9.03 -1.42 -4.82
CA ASP A 136 -8.53 -1.36 -6.20
C ASP A 136 -7.05 -1.78 -6.30
N CYS A 137 -6.32 -1.80 -5.18
CA CYS A 137 -4.95 -2.31 -5.09
C CYS A 137 -4.88 -3.82 -4.87
N PHE A 138 -6.01 -4.38 -4.49
CA PHE A 138 -6.26 -5.81 -4.41
C PHE A 138 -7.47 -6.06 -5.31
N PRO A 139 -7.35 -5.89 -6.64
CA PRO A 139 -8.50 -6.05 -7.53
C PRO A 139 -9.18 -7.35 -7.15
N SER A 140 -10.46 -7.27 -6.78
CA SER A 140 -11.20 -8.42 -6.29
C SER A 140 -10.93 -9.58 -7.23
N CYS A 141 -10.44 -10.67 -6.65
CA CYS A 141 -10.14 -11.92 -7.34
C CYS A 141 -11.45 -12.62 -7.77
N ASP A 142 -12.50 -11.86 -8.12
CA ASP A 142 -13.77 -12.37 -8.63
C ASP A 142 -13.57 -13.17 -9.94
N SER A 143 -12.40 -13.05 -10.58
CA SER A 143 -11.96 -13.86 -11.71
C SER A 143 -10.89 -14.91 -11.40
N PHE A 144 -10.41 -15.01 -10.15
CA PHE A 144 -9.41 -15.98 -9.72
C PHE A 144 -10.02 -16.91 -8.67
N PRO A 145 -10.46 -18.11 -9.06
CA PRO A 145 -11.20 -19.01 -8.18
C PRO A 145 -10.37 -19.50 -6.97
N THR A 146 -9.05 -19.26 -6.94
CA THR A 146 -8.14 -19.75 -5.92
C THR A 146 -8.02 -18.88 -4.66
N ASP A 147 -8.51 -17.64 -4.69
CA ASP A 147 -8.63 -16.78 -3.49
C ASP A 147 -9.95 -17.10 -2.77
N LEU A 148 -9.86 -18.08 -1.87
CA LEU A 148 -10.99 -18.68 -1.17
C LEU A 148 -11.42 -17.87 0.06
N ASP A 149 -10.52 -17.09 0.66
CA ASP A 149 -10.85 -16.23 1.80
C ASP A 149 -11.06 -14.75 1.44
N LEU A 150 -10.94 -14.42 0.14
CA LEU A 150 -11.24 -13.14 -0.50
C LEU A 150 -10.37 -12.00 0.03
N ASN A 151 -9.11 -12.29 0.32
CA ASN A 151 -8.15 -11.32 0.83
C ASN A 151 -7.27 -10.69 -0.27
N GLY A 152 -7.42 -11.10 -1.53
CA GLY A 152 -6.68 -10.58 -2.68
C GLY A 152 -5.36 -11.28 -2.96
N ILE A 153 -5.01 -12.35 -2.24
CA ILE A 153 -3.78 -13.11 -2.40
C ILE A 153 -4.08 -14.61 -2.29
N THR A 154 -3.59 -15.45 -3.22
CA THR A 154 -3.63 -16.91 -3.02
C THR A 154 -2.42 -17.32 -2.17
N ASP A 155 -2.65 -17.65 -0.90
CA ASP A 155 -1.62 -18.02 0.06
C ASP A 155 -2.01 -19.19 1.00
N GLY A 156 -1.37 -19.24 2.18
CA GLY A 156 -1.64 -20.28 3.17
C GLY A 156 -3.05 -20.22 3.78
N GLY A 157 -3.70 -19.05 3.77
CA GLY A 157 -5.10 -18.87 4.15
C GLY A 157 -6.01 -19.67 3.23
N ASP A 158 -5.86 -19.49 1.92
CA ASP A 158 -6.64 -20.21 0.90
C ASP A 158 -6.36 -21.70 0.92
N LEU A 159 -5.10 -22.11 1.09
CA LEU A 159 -4.76 -23.52 1.27
C LEU A 159 -5.48 -24.12 2.47
N GLY A 160 -5.63 -23.35 3.55
CA GLY A 160 -6.40 -23.74 4.72
C GLY A 160 -7.87 -23.97 4.39
N VAL A 161 -8.50 -23.03 3.67
CA VAL A 161 -9.89 -23.16 3.22
C VAL A 161 -10.04 -24.31 2.22
N PHE A 162 -9.11 -24.48 1.29
CA PHE A 162 -9.08 -25.55 0.31
C PHE A 162 -9.16 -26.93 0.97
N PHE A 163 -8.39 -27.15 2.04
CA PHE A 163 -8.43 -28.42 2.78
C PHE A 163 -9.72 -28.64 3.60
N VAL A 164 -10.51 -27.60 3.89
CA VAL A 164 -11.84 -27.77 4.51
C VAL A 164 -12.80 -28.48 3.54
N TYR A 165 -12.64 -28.24 2.25
CA TYR A 165 -13.49 -28.80 1.20
C TYR A 165 -12.93 -30.08 0.56
N TRP A 166 -11.77 -30.59 1.03
CA TRP A 166 -11.09 -31.74 0.42
C TRP A 166 -11.99 -32.98 0.32
N GLY A 167 -12.11 -33.54 -0.89
CA GLY A 167 -12.96 -34.69 -1.21
C GLY A 167 -14.14 -34.31 -2.10
N GLU A 168 -15.17 -35.15 -2.10
CA GLU A 168 -16.37 -34.92 -2.92
C GLU A 168 -17.15 -33.68 -2.45
N CYS A 169 -17.61 -32.89 -3.41
CA CYS A 169 -18.44 -31.72 -3.17
C CYS A 169 -19.87 -32.14 -2.78
N LEU A 170 -20.14 -32.19 -1.48
CA LEU A 170 -21.45 -32.61 -0.93
C LEU A 170 -22.49 -31.47 -0.85
N VAL A 171 -22.10 -30.25 -1.19
CA VAL A 171 -22.93 -29.04 -1.14
C VAL A 171 -22.96 -28.37 -2.51
N GLU A 172 -24.06 -27.67 -2.81
CA GLU A 172 -24.31 -27.03 -4.12
C GLU A 172 -23.29 -25.93 -4.46
N ASP A 173 -22.61 -25.38 -3.45
CA ASP A 173 -21.49 -24.43 -3.58
C ASP A 173 -20.20 -25.06 -3.03
N CYS A 174 -19.31 -25.49 -3.91
CA CYS A 174 -18.00 -26.06 -3.60
C CYS A 174 -16.89 -25.13 -4.12
N PRO A 175 -16.59 -24.02 -3.42
CA PRO A 175 -15.74 -22.96 -3.97
C PRO A 175 -14.30 -23.41 -4.24
N ALA A 176 -13.85 -24.50 -3.61
CA ALA A 176 -12.51 -25.06 -3.80
C ALA A 176 -12.39 -26.05 -4.98
N ASP A 177 -13.49 -26.37 -5.68
CA ASP A 177 -13.48 -27.15 -6.91
C ASP A 177 -13.19 -26.23 -8.10
N PHE A 178 -11.91 -26.04 -8.39
CA PHE A 178 -11.47 -25.08 -9.41
C PHE A 178 -11.61 -25.60 -10.84
N ASN A 179 -11.94 -26.87 -11.03
CA ASN A 179 -12.04 -27.51 -12.35
C ASN A 179 -13.40 -28.16 -12.63
N ASP A 180 -14.40 -27.87 -11.79
CA ASP A 180 -15.79 -28.30 -11.92
C ASP A 180 -15.94 -29.81 -12.13
N ASP A 181 -15.13 -30.62 -11.44
CA ASP A 181 -15.19 -32.09 -11.52
C ASP A 181 -15.89 -32.76 -10.33
N GLU A 182 -16.49 -31.95 -9.47
CA GLU A 182 -17.20 -32.31 -8.24
C GLU A 182 -16.28 -32.87 -7.14
N VAL A 183 -14.95 -32.72 -7.26
CA VAL A 183 -13.97 -33.23 -6.30
C VAL A 183 -12.85 -32.22 -6.03
N VAL A 184 -12.64 -31.88 -4.76
CA VAL A 184 -11.48 -31.10 -4.33
C VAL A 184 -10.31 -32.05 -4.05
N ASP A 185 -9.34 -32.10 -4.96
CA ASP A 185 -8.21 -33.03 -4.87
C ASP A 185 -6.85 -32.43 -5.28
N GLY A 186 -5.89 -33.30 -5.63
CA GLY A 186 -4.55 -32.90 -6.04
C GLY A 186 -4.50 -32.07 -7.33
N ILE A 187 -5.51 -32.15 -8.20
CA ILE A 187 -5.61 -31.31 -9.41
C ILE A 187 -5.93 -29.88 -8.99
N GLY A 188 -6.96 -29.68 -8.16
CA GLY A 188 -7.30 -28.38 -7.57
C GLY A 188 -6.12 -27.79 -6.79
N LEU A 189 -5.39 -28.61 -6.04
CA LEU A 189 -4.19 -28.15 -5.33
C LEU A 189 -3.08 -27.65 -6.28
N GLY A 190 -2.94 -28.29 -7.44
CA GLY A 190 -2.04 -27.85 -8.49
C GLY A 190 -2.43 -26.49 -9.07
N ILE A 191 -3.74 -26.27 -9.26
CA ILE A 191 -4.28 -24.98 -9.71
C ILE A 191 -4.02 -23.90 -8.66
N LEU A 192 -4.29 -24.19 -7.39
CA LEU A 192 -4.02 -23.27 -6.26
C LEU A 192 -2.56 -22.85 -6.21
N PHE A 193 -1.62 -23.80 -6.26
CA PHE A 193 -0.20 -23.47 -6.27
C PHE A 193 0.27 -22.78 -7.56
N SER A 194 -0.41 -22.97 -8.68
CA SER A 194 -0.11 -22.25 -9.92
C SER A 194 -0.47 -20.76 -9.85
N ALA A 195 -1.39 -20.41 -8.97
CA ALA A 195 -1.84 -19.05 -8.70
C ALA A 195 -1.22 -18.44 -7.43
N TRP A 196 -0.24 -19.11 -6.80
CA TRP A 196 0.30 -18.69 -5.51
C TRP A 196 0.94 -17.29 -5.54
N GLY A 197 0.46 -16.40 -4.68
CA GLY A 197 0.83 -15.00 -4.64
C GLY A 197 -0.34 -14.06 -4.95
N PRO A 198 -0.07 -12.75 -5.12
CA PRO A 198 -1.11 -11.76 -5.41
C PRO A 198 -1.83 -12.09 -6.73
N CYS A 199 -3.13 -11.83 -6.81
CA CYS A 199 -3.88 -11.98 -8.06
C CYS A 199 -3.28 -11.07 -9.15
N GLN A 200 -2.88 -11.64 -10.30
CA GLN A 200 -2.23 -10.94 -11.43
C GLN A 200 -3.11 -10.81 -12.66
#